data_AF-A4VJI2-F1
#
_entry.id   AF-A4VJI2-F1
#
_cell.length_a   1.000
_cell.length_b   1.000
_cell.length_c   1.000
_cell.angle_alpha   90.00
_cell.angle_beta   90.00
_cell.angle_gamma   90.00
#
_symmetry.space_group_name_H-M   'P 1'
#
loop_
_entity.id
_entity.type
_entity.pdbx_description
1 polymer ?
#
loop_
_entity_poly.entity_id
_entity_poly.type
_entity_poly.pdbx_seq_one_letter_code
_entity_poly.pdbx_strand_id
1 'polypeptide(L)'
;MTCRLPASFALGLAMFGAMATGPVAASEELRIAQLTRCGDLFAENALSWCLNARGLPRADVHLKLSGEALPAEQISRDGNQLRLTLPADQVRSGPLWLEHDGKRSNPVWLSAGRSQVLAAKPDEVARNMDDLTTYVDLVSLIIEEDHEGLEKARQLAEKYGAEVVGAIPPLDTYQLRLPVKNLTERDAMVLRLGSEVGVDAVVIEESAAESDEQDKQERPRRQNREWAANRFLDAVDYYRERIPDDQRAADRAPVRIGIIERAVDFDAPHFAEYLQPCDPRQQRTCLYARDADKPDNHGSSVAGILAAHASDARDQGFLASLDGTGPGFEVIVERNSDAGITANVAASVNLVEDGARILNWSWGIHRIGTVDVEGEPVDSLLRSGIAMSGYEELLEEFFLWLRREHPDVLVINSAGNGSAHSGRDDYRLPSSFITEQLLVVGGHERNDKKDVSVEHPDYVRKRKSSNVDMRVDITAAACTRAATLDPEQRGDVHCGTSYATPLVAGAVAAMLSVNPELEPDQVRELLRRSAMTIGRDSDFEPAEADDLTAPILPSERGYRLDDNDVGRSARLDMRKALELTVKSLENTR
;
A
#
# COMPACT_ATOMS: atom_id res chain seq x y z
N MET A 1 -1.54 -18.05 90.63
CA MET A 1 -2.03 -19.18 89.80
C MET A 1 -3.52 -18.97 89.59
N THR A 2 -3.94 -18.87 88.31
CA THR A 2 -5.31 -19.07 87.75
C THR A 2 -6.50 -18.34 88.42
N CYS A 3 -7.50 -17.77 87.76
CA CYS A 3 -7.92 -17.52 86.38
C CYS A 3 -9.34 -16.92 86.51
N ARG A 4 -9.76 -15.99 85.61
CA ARG A 4 -11.14 -15.70 85.10
C ARG A 4 -11.54 -14.21 85.06
N LEU A 5 -11.99 -13.85 83.86
CA LEU A 5 -12.68 -12.66 83.28
C LEU A 5 -13.99 -12.24 84.01
N PRO A 6 -14.80 -11.22 83.54
CA PRO A 6 -14.68 -10.25 82.41
C PRO A 6 -15.14 -8.80 82.75
N ALA A 7 -15.06 -7.86 81.79
CA ALA A 7 -16.03 -6.75 81.67
C ALA A 7 -16.27 -6.38 80.19
N SER A 8 -17.55 -6.38 79.80
CA SER A 8 -18.12 -6.07 78.49
C SER A 8 -18.17 -4.56 78.21
N PHE A 9 -18.23 -4.13 76.94
CA PHE A 9 -19.16 -3.08 76.50
C PHE A 9 -19.38 -3.10 74.97
N ALA A 10 -20.59 -2.68 74.60
CA ALA A 10 -21.35 -2.96 73.40
C ALA A 10 -20.92 -2.22 72.11
N LEU A 11 -21.19 -2.84 70.95
CA LEU A 11 -21.06 -2.25 69.62
C LEU A 11 -22.46 -2.09 68.99
N GLY A 12 -22.79 -0.88 68.53
CA GLY A 12 -24.01 -0.54 67.81
C GLY A 12 -23.86 -0.71 66.29
N LEU A 13 -24.91 -1.24 65.67
CA LEU A 13 -25.12 -1.42 64.23
C LEU A 13 -25.28 -0.08 63.50
N ALA A 14 -24.62 0.08 62.37
CA ALA A 14 -25.03 1.01 61.31
C ALA A 14 -24.92 0.29 59.95
N MET A 15 -26.05 0.11 59.28
CA MET A 15 -26.19 -0.51 57.97
C MET A 15 -26.18 0.60 56.90
N PHE A 16 -25.17 0.62 56.02
CA PHE A 16 -25.18 1.41 54.77
C PHE A 16 -25.17 0.42 53.60
N GLY A 17 -26.24 0.43 52.80
CA GLY A 17 -26.34 -0.37 51.59
C GLY A 17 -25.46 0.20 50.48
N ALA A 18 -24.46 -0.56 50.05
CA ALA A 18 -23.70 -0.28 48.85
C ALA A 18 -24.46 -0.83 47.64
N MET A 19 -24.97 0.07 46.78
CA MET A 19 -25.34 -0.31 45.41
C MET A 19 -24.05 -0.62 44.66
N ALA A 20 -23.84 -1.89 44.33
CA ALA A 20 -22.77 -2.32 43.44
C ALA A 20 -23.11 -1.89 42.01
N THR A 21 -22.55 -0.75 41.58
CA THR A 21 -22.40 -0.47 40.15
C THR A 21 -21.33 -1.42 39.62
N GLY A 22 -21.74 -2.47 38.92
CA GLY A 22 -20.82 -3.29 38.15
C GLY A 22 -20.09 -2.45 37.11
N PRO A 23 -18.87 -2.82 36.70
CA PRO A 23 -18.18 -2.13 35.61
C PRO A 23 -19.05 -2.23 34.36
N VAL A 24 -19.46 -1.08 33.82
CA VAL A 24 -19.98 -1.00 32.45
C VAL A 24 -18.86 -1.49 31.56
N ALA A 25 -19.04 -2.64 30.92
CA ALA A 25 -18.13 -3.07 29.87
C ALA A 25 -18.07 -1.93 28.85
N ALA A 26 -16.88 -1.35 28.65
CA ALA A 26 -16.70 -0.35 27.60
C ALA A 26 -17.18 -1.00 26.29
N SER A 27 -18.16 -0.39 25.63
CA SER A 27 -18.60 -0.85 24.31
C SER A 27 -17.39 -0.75 23.39
N GLU A 28 -16.93 -1.87 22.85
CA GLU A 28 -15.89 -1.88 21.83
C GLU A 28 -16.29 -0.93 20.69
N GLU A 29 -15.36 -0.12 20.19
CA GLU A 29 -15.66 0.87 19.16
C GLU A 29 -16.00 0.18 17.83
N LEU A 30 -16.95 0.76 17.10
CA LEU A 30 -17.41 0.21 15.83
C LEU A 30 -16.33 0.39 14.77
N ARG A 31 -15.75 -0.71 14.26
CA ARG A 31 -14.67 -0.67 13.27
C ARG A 31 -14.83 -1.76 12.22
N ILE A 32 -14.76 -1.41 10.94
CA ILE A 32 -14.75 -2.37 9.84
C ILE A 32 -13.32 -2.91 9.70
N ALA A 33 -13.11 -4.16 10.11
CA ALA A 33 -11.82 -4.84 10.04
C ALA A 33 -11.62 -5.60 8.72
N GLN A 34 -12.72 -6.04 8.08
CA GLN A 34 -12.65 -6.74 6.80
C GLN A 34 -13.79 -6.33 5.88
N LEU A 35 -13.49 -6.28 4.59
CA LEU A 35 -14.45 -6.12 3.50
C LEU A 35 -13.87 -6.89 2.31
N THR A 36 -14.53 -7.95 1.85
CA THR A 36 -14.09 -8.75 0.70
C THR A 36 -15.28 -9.12 -0.18
N ARG A 37 -15.05 -9.35 -1.47
CA ARG A 37 -16.09 -9.95 -2.32
C ARG A 37 -16.36 -11.39 -1.82
N CYS A 38 -17.61 -11.82 -1.83
CA CYS A 38 -17.99 -13.17 -1.40
C CYS A 38 -19.23 -13.66 -2.14
N GLY A 39 -19.65 -14.91 -1.87
CA GLY A 39 -20.75 -15.54 -2.60
C GLY A 39 -20.30 -16.00 -3.99
N ASP A 40 -21.20 -15.93 -4.97
CA ASP A 40 -20.87 -16.21 -6.37
C ASP A 40 -20.11 -15.01 -6.96
N LEU A 41 -18.79 -15.15 -7.09
CA LEU A 41 -17.93 -14.10 -7.65
C LEU A 41 -18.17 -13.86 -9.15
N PHE A 42 -18.79 -14.82 -9.84
CA PHE A 42 -19.08 -14.78 -11.28
C PHE A 42 -20.54 -14.42 -11.59
N ALA A 43 -21.33 -14.06 -10.58
CA ALA A 43 -22.69 -13.59 -10.78
C ALA A 43 -22.70 -12.33 -11.66
N GLU A 44 -23.46 -12.37 -12.76
CA GLU A 44 -23.53 -11.26 -13.72
C GLU A 44 -24.38 -10.10 -13.19
N ASN A 45 -25.52 -10.42 -12.57
CA ASN A 45 -26.56 -9.44 -12.21
C ASN A 45 -26.42 -8.88 -10.79
N ALA A 46 -25.58 -9.46 -9.95
CA ALA A 46 -25.45 -9.06 -8.56
C ALA A 46 -24.00 -9.17 -8.08
N LEU A 47 -23.63 -8.24 -7.21
CA LEU A 47 -22.34 -8.17 -6.57
C LEU A 47 -22.54 -8.33 -5.06
N SER A 48 -21.82 -9.27 -4.46
CA SER A 48 -21.84 -9.51 -3.01
C SER A 48 -20.51 -9.20 -2.33
N TRP A 49 -20.59 -8.65 -1.11
CA TRP A 49 -19.45 -8.41 -0.23
C TRP A 49 -19.73 -8.94 1.17
N CYS A 50 -18.71 -9.47 1.81
CA CYS A 50 -18.72 -9.90 3.19
C CYS A 50 -17.88 -8.91 4.00
N LEU A 51 -18.49 -8.36 5.03
CA LEU A 51 -17.92 -7.37 5.91
C LEU A 51 -17.87 -7.95 7.32
N ASN A 52 -16.72 -7.80 8.00
CA ASN A 52 -16.58 -8.10 9.42
C ASN A 52 -16.22 -6.82 10.17
N ALA A 53 -16.89 -6.60 11.31
CA ALA A 53 -16.67 -5.42 12.13
C ALA A 53 -16.49 -5.76 13.61
N ARG A 54 -15.53 -5.08 14.25
CA ARG A 54 -15.35 -5.01 15.71
C ARG A 54 -16.41 -4.07 16.30
N GLY A 55 -16.85 -4.33 17.52
CA GLY A 55 -17.84 -3.49 18.18
C GLY A 55 -19.23 -3.45 17.52
N LEU A 56 -19.57 -4.44 16.67
CA LEU A 56 -20.87 -4.48 15.99
C LEU A 56 -22.01 -4.71 17.01
N PRO A 57 -22.93 -3.75 17.22
CA PRO A 57 -23.98 -3.84 18.23
C PRO A 57 -25.03 -4.89 17.84
N ARG A 58 -25.75 -5.48 18.80
CA ARG A 58 -26.84 -6.42 18.49
C ARG A 58 -28.03 -5.79 17.78
N ALA A 59 -28.22 -4.48 17.96
CA ALA A 59 -29.25 -3.70 17.27
C ALA A 59 -28.89 -3.50 15.79
N ASP A 60 -29.86 -2.98 15.03
CA ASP A 60 -29.66 -2.67 13.62
C ASP A 60 -28.62 -1.57 13.43
N VAL A 61 -27.85 -1.72 12.35
CA VAL A 61 -26.82 -0.77 11.91
C VAL A 61 -27.21 -0.28 10.52
N HIS A 62 -26.91 1.00 10.25
CA HIS A 62 -27.12 1.57 8.93
C HIS A 62 -25.81 1.51 8.15
N LEU A 63 -25.82 0.78 7.04
CA LEU A 63 -24.70 0.75 6.11
C LEU A 63 -24.91 1.88 5.09
N LYS A 64 -23.90 2.73 4.90
CA LYS A 64 -23.93 3.80 3.90
C LYS A 64 -22.86 3.58 2.85
N LEU A 65 -23.23 3.74 1.58
CA LEU A 65 -22.32 3.75 0.43
C LEU A 65 -22.40 5.14 -0.23
N SER A 66 -21.27 5.83 -0.32
CA SER A 66 -21.18 7.18 -0.90
C SER A 66 -22.16 8.19 -0.28
N GLY A 67 -22.48 8.02 1.01
CA GLY A 67 -23.41 8.87 1.76
C GLY A 67 -24.88 8.42 1.72
N GLU A 68 -25.24 7.49 0.82
CA GLU A 68 -26.59 6.98 0.70
C GLU A 68 -26.78 5.73 1.59
N ALA A 69 -27.90 5.70 2.33
CA ALA A 69 -28.23 4.55 3.17
C ALA A 69 -28.69 3.37 2.29
N LEU A 70 -28.06 2.22 2.50
CA LEU A 70 -28.42 1.00 1.79
C LEU A 70 -29.70 0.39 2.39
N PRO A 71 -30.66 -0.06 1.55
CA PRO A 71 -31.86 -0.75 2.01
C PRO A 71 -31.55 -2.00 2.84
N ALA A 72 -32.34 -2.23 3.89
CA ALA A 72 -32.11 -3.35 4.81
C ALA A 72 -32.22 -4.72 4.12
N GLU A 73 -33.03 -4.84 3.07
CA GLU A 73 -33.16 -6.05 2.25
C GLU A 73 -31.90 -6.43 1.47
N GLN A 74 -30.98 -5.48 1.26
CA GLN A 74 -29.69 -5.71 0.60
C GLN A 74 -28.62 -6.18 1.59
N ILE A 75 -28.94 -6.23 2.88
CA ILE A 75 -28.02 -6.53 3.97
C ILE A 75 -28.53 -7.75 4.72
N SER A 76 -27.70 -8.79 4.77
CA SER A 76 -27.93 -9.95 5.64
C SER A 76 -26.88 -9.98 6.74
N ARG A 77 -27.26 -10.47 7.93
CA ARG A 77 -26.40 -10.48 9.11
C ARG A 77 -26.31 -11.87 9.73
N ASP A 78 -25.09 -12.26 10.06
CA ASP A 78 -24.78 -13.44 10.87
C ASP A 78 -23.74 -13.08 11.94
N GLY A 79 -24.20 -12.89 13.18
CA GLY A 79 -23.36 -12.44 14.29
C GLY A 79 -22.69 -11.09 14.02
N ASN A 80 -21.36 -11.11 13.88
CA ASN A 80 -20.51 -9.94 13.59
C ASN A 80 -20.23 -9.75 12.09
N GLN A 81 -20.76 -10.64 11.25
CA GLN A 81 -20.58 -10.60 9.82
C GLN A 81 -21.83 -10.01 9.16
N LEU A 82 -21.60 -9.06 8.26
CA LEU A 82 -22.62 -8.53 7.36
C LEU A 82 -22.31 -9.02 5.95
N ARG A 83 -23.33 -9.40 5.19
CA ARG A 83 -23.23 -9.63 3.76
C ARG A 83 -24.11 -8.62 3.05
N LEU A 84 -23.47 -7.83 2.20
CA LEU A 84 -24.10 -6.87 1.31
C LEU A 84 -24.29 -7.51 -0.06
N THR A 85 -25.45 -7.35 -0.68
CA THR A 85 -25.72 -7.81 -2.04
C THR A 85 -26.43 -6.72 -2.84
N LEU A 86 -25.78 -6.24 -3.89
CA LEU A 86 -26.24 -5.12 -4.71
C LEU A 86 -26.42 -5.53 -6.18
N PRO A 87 -27.41 -4.97 -6.91
CA PRO A 87 -27.52 -5.15 -8.35
C PRO A 87 -26.29 -4.59 -9.08
N ALA A 88 -25.66 -5.38 -9.94
CA ALA A 88 -24.36 -5.05 -10.54
C ALA A 88 -24.38 -3.75 -11.37
N ASP A 89 -25.49 -3.46 -12.05
CA ASP A 89 -25.68 -2.26 -12.88
C ASP A 89 -25.78 -0.95 -12.07
N GLN A 90 -26.19 -1.07 -10.81
CA GLN A 90 -26.43 0.05 -9.90
C GLN A 90 -25.24 0.35 -8.97
N VAL A 91 -24.26 -0.56 -8.86
CA VAL A 91 -23.10 -0.33 -8.00
C VAL A 91 -22.16 0.67 -8.63
N ARG A 92 -21.74 1.65 -7.83
CA ARG A 92 -20.61 2.53 -8.12
C ARG A 92 -19.63 2.45 -6.97
N SER A 93 -18.34 2.41 -7.30
CA SER A 93 -17.28 2.38 -6.30
C SER A 93 -17.31 3.64 -5.44
N GLY A 94 -16.99 3.48 -4.16
CA GLY A 94 -17.02 4.60 -3.23
C GLY A 94 -16.88 4.21 -1.77
N PRO A 95 -16.89 5.20 -0.87
CA PRO A 95 -16.71 4.97 0.56
C PRO A 95 -17.92 4.28 1.17
N LEU A 96 -17.66 3.20 1.90
CA LEU A 96 -18.63 2.43 2.67
C LEU A 96 -18.34 2.60 4.17
N TRP A 97 -19.37 2.80 4.99
CA TRP A 97 -19.22 2.80 6.45
C TRP A 97 -20.50 2.36 7.16
N LEU A 98 -20.37 2.04 8.44
CA LEU A 98 -21.46 1.71 9.34
C LEU A 98 -21.80 2.90 10.24
N GLU A 99 -23.09 3.09 10.54
CA GLU A 99 -23.60 4.03 11.53
C GLU A 99 -24.53 3.33 12.52
N HIS A 100 -24.36 3.65 13.81
CA HIS A 100 -25.26 3.20 14.87
C HIS A 100 -25.21 4.17 16.06
N ASP A 101 -26.37 4.62 16.56
CA ASP A 101 -26.49 5.52 17.71
C ASP A 101 -25.59 6.76 17.64
N GLY A 102 -25.46 7.34 16.43
CA GLY A 102 -24.60 8.51 16.17
C GLY A 102 -23.10 8.21 16.15
N LYS A 103 -22.68 6.96 16.42
CA LYS A 103 -21.32 6.48 16.17
C LYS A 103 -21.16 6.01 14.73
N ARG A 104 -19.95 6.15 14.21
CA ARG A 104 -19.57 5.75 12.86
C ARG A 104 -18.36 4.82 12.90
N SER A 105 -18.28 3.87 11.97
CA SER A 105 -17.05 3.13 11.71
C SER A 105 -16.02 3.95 10.94
N ASN A 106 -14.79 3.46 10.87
CA ASN A 106 -13.87 3.84 9.81
C ASN A 106 -14.52 3.63 8.43
N PRO A 107 -14.25 4.51 7.47
CA PRO A 107 -14.68 4.31 6.10
C PRO A 107 -13.72 3.36 5.37
N VAL A 108 -14.28 2.42 4.63
CA VAL A 108 -13.56 1.53 3.71
C VAL A 108 -13.96 1.86 2.28
N TRP A 109 -13.11 1.55 1.29
CA TRP A 109 -13.49 1.70 -0.11
C TRP A 109 -14.16 0.41 -0.61
N LEU A 110 -15.37 0.52 -1.14
CA LEU A 110 -16.03 -0.57 -1.84
C LEU A 110 -15.80 -0.39 -3.33
N SER A 111 -15.09 -1.33 -3.96
CA SER A 111 -14.94 -1.36 -5.41
C SER A 111 -16.09 -2.11 -6.07
N ALA A 112 -16.59 -1.57 -7.18
CA ALA A 112 -17.49 -2.25 -8.12
C ALA A 112 -16.74 -3.19 -9.09
N GLY A 113 -15.40 -3.13 -9.10
CA GLY A 113 -14.53 -4.00 -9.89
C GLY A 113 -14.74 -5.48 -9.58
N ARG A 114 -14.46 -6.31 -10.59
CA ARG A 114 -14.69 -7.77 -10.53
C ARG A 114 -13.44 -8.55 -10.15
N SER A 115 -12.29 -7.90 -10.01
CA SER A 115 -11.05 -8.58 -9.68
C SER A 115 -11.04 -9.01 -8.22
N GLN A 116 -11.06 -10.33 -7.99
CA GLN A 116 -11.02 -10.92 -6.66
C GLN A 116 -10.40 -12.31 -6.73
N VAL A 117 -9.48 -12.56 -5.81
CA VAL A 117 -8.95 -13.90 -5.55
C VAL A 117 -9.13 -14.30 -4.09
N LEU A 118 -9.14 -15.61 -3.84
CA LEU A 118 -9.28 -16.19 -2.51
C LEU A 118 -7.92 -16.46 -1.90
N ALA A 119 -7.82 -16.20 -0.59
CA ALA A 119 -6.71 -16.65 0.23
C ALA A 119 -6.96 -18.08 0.72
N ALA A 120 -5.90 -18.87 0.81
CA ALA A 120 -5.97 -20.20 1.43
C ALA A 120 -6.24 -20.09 2.93
N LYS A 121 -7.00 -21.04 3.46
CA LYS A 121 -7.17 -21.20 4.91
C LYS A 121 -5.90 -21.76 5.57
N PRO A 122 -5.75 -21.66 6.91
CA PRO A 122 -4.59 -22.21 7.61
C PRO A 122 -4.35 -23.71 7.40
N ASP A 123 -5.40 -24.49 7.09
CA ASP A 123 -5.33 -25.92 6.77
C ASP A 123 -5.18 -26.23 5.26
N GLU A 124 -5.14 -25.19 4.42
CA GLU A 124 -5.00 -25.27 2.95
C GLU A 124 -3.59 -24.84 2.47
N VAL A 125 -2.63 -24.74 3.40
CA VAL A 125 -1.23 -24.38 3.14
C VAL A 125 -0.26 -25.47 3.60
N ALA A 126 0.91 -25.57 2.96
CA ALA A 126 1.98 -26.48 3.35
C ALA A 126 3.37 -25.85 3.10
N ARG A 127 4.42 -26.45 3.66
CA ARG A 127 5.81 -26.04 3.38
C ARG A 127 6.37 -26.79 2.18
N ASN A 128 6.96 -26.07 1.23
CA ASN A 128 7.63 -26.65 0.06
C ASN A 128 9.06 -27.12 0.43
N MET A 129 9.82 -27.60 -0.57
CA MET A 129 11.19 -28.10 -0.35
C MET A 129 12.19 -27.01 0.09
N ASP A 130 11.85 -25.75 -0.15
CA ASP A 130 12.64 -24.57 0.22
C ASP A 130 12.18 -23.96 1.57
N ASP A 131 11.35 -24.68 2.34
CA ASP A 131 10.76 -24.25 3.61
C ASP A 131 9.81 -23.03 3.51
N LEU A 132 9.37 -22.67 2.30
CA LEU A 132 8.39 -21.61 2.05
C LEU A 132 6.96 -22.13 2.22
N THR A 133 6.08 -21.29 2.77
CA THR A 133 4.65 -21.61 2.89
C THR A 133 3.96 -21.36 1.55
N THR A 134 3.26 -22.36 1.02
CA THR A 134 2.60 -22.30 -0.28
C THR A 134 1.20 -22.89 -0.22
N TYR A 135 0.34 -22.50 -1.17
CA TYR A 135 -1.03 -23.00 -1.26
C TYR A 135 -1.05 -24.44 -1.79
N VAL A 136 -1.88 -25.27 -1.17
CA VAL A 136 -2.01 -26.69 -1.54
C VAL A 136 -2.98 -26.87 -2.70
N ASP A 137 -4.10 -26.17 -2.70
CA ASP A 137 -5.20 -26.42 -3.63
C ASP A 137 -5.64 -25.18 -4.42
N LEU A 138 -4.96 -24.04 -4.28
CA LEU A 138 -5.25 -22.82 -5.04
C LEU A 138 -4.09 -22.46 -5.97
N VAL A 139 -4.39 -22.26 -7.24
CA VAL A 139 -3.48 -21.76 -8.28
C VAL A 139 -4.22 -20.78 -9.18
N SER A 140 -3.51 -19.87 -9.85
CA SER A 140 -4.12 -19.00 -10.89
C SER A 140 -3.60 -19.39 -12.26
N LEU A 141 -4.47 -19.37 -13.26
CA LEU A 141 -4.12 -19.55 -14.66
C LEU A 141 -4.18 -18.20 -15.36
N ILE A 142 -3.13 -17.88 -16.11
CA ILE A 142 -3.15 -16.79 -17.09
C ILE A 142 -3.50 -17.44 -18.43
N ILE A 143 -4.58 -16.97 -19.05
CA ILE A 143 -5.09 -17.51 -20.31
C ILE A 143 -4.59 -16.65 -21.46
N GLU A 144 -4.13 -17.27 -22.55
CA GLU A 144 -3.66 -16.57 -23.75
C GLU A 144 -4.77 -15.64 -24.32
N GLU A 145 -4.41 -14.41 -24.73
CA GLU A 145 -5.36 -13.37 -25.18
C GLU A 145 -6.22 -13.77 -26.41
N ASP A 146 -5.84 -14.79 -27.17
CA ASP A 146 -6.59 -15.26 -28.35
C ASP A 146 -7.76 -16.20 -27.99
N HIS A 147 -7.96 -16.46 -26.70
CA HIS A 147 -9.05 -17.27 -26.17
C HIS A 147 -10.04 -16.43 -25.33
N GLU A 148 -11.29 -16.88 -25.26
CA GLU A 148 -12.26 -16.37 -24.28
C GLU A 148 -11.88 -16.86 -22.87
N GLY A 149 -11.18 -16.02 -22.10
CA GLY A 149 -10.50 -16.39 -20.85
C GLY A 149 -11.34 -17.21 -19.87
N LEU A 150 -12.52 -16.70 -19.49
CA LEU A 150 -13.38 -17.36 -18.51
C LEU A 150 -13.94 -18.69 -19.02
N GLU A 151 -14.30 -18.76 -20.31
CA GLU A 151 -14.78 -20.01 -20.92
C GLU A 151 -13.69 -21.06 -20.92
N LYS A 152 -12.46 -20.67 -21.27
CA LYS A 152 -11.30 -21.53 -21.26
C LYS A 152 -10.96 -22.03 -19.85
N ALA A 153 -10.94 -21.13 -18.86
CA ALA A 153 -10.70 -21.50 -17.46
C ALA A 153 -11.75 -22.49 -16.95
N ARG A 154 -13.03 -22.32 -17.31
CA ARG A 154 -14.12 -23.27 -16.96
C ARG A 154 -13.94 -24.62 -17.65
N GLN A 155 -13.55 -24.64 -18.92
CA GLN A 155 -13.25 -25.87 -19.66
C GLN A 155 -12.12 -26.66 -18.99
N LEU A 156 -11.05 -25.97 -18.59
CA LEU A 156 -9.91 -26.58 -17.90
C LEU A 156 -10.32 -27.06 -16.50
N ALA A 157 -11.09 -26.26 -15.76
CA ALA A 157 -11.62 -26.66 -14.46
C ALA A 157 -12.44 -27.96 -14.57
N GLU A 158 -13.36 -28.06 -15.53
CA GLU A 158 -14.14 -29.27 -15.78
C GLU A 158 -13.24 -30.47 -16.16
N LYS A 159 -12.29 -30.27 -17.07
CA LYS A 159 -11.35 -31.31 -17.53
C LYS A 159 -10.54 -31.93 -16.38
N TYR A 160 -10.13 -31.11 -15.40
CA TYR A 160 -9.29 -31.54 -14.29
C TYR A 160 -10.04 -31.74 -12.97
N GLY A 161 -11.37 -31.59 -12.97
CA GLY A 161 -12.19 -31.70 -11.76
C GLY A 161 -11.92 -30.60 -10.73
N ALA A 162 -11.44 -29.44 -11.18
CA ALA A 162 -11.23 -28.23 -10.38
C ALA A 162 -12.45 -27.30 -10.45
N GLU A 163 -12.42 -26.23 -9.65
CA GLU A 163 -13.45 -25.19 -9.62
C GLU A 163 -12.82 -23.82 -9.87
N VAL A 164 -13.45 -22.98 -10.70
CA VAL A 164 -13.02 -21.58 -10.84
C VAL A 164 -13.58 -20.79 -9.65
N VAL A 165 -12.70 -20.22 -8.82
CA VAL A 165 -13.05 -19.63 -7.52
C VAL A 165 -12.65 -18.16 -7.37
N GLY A 166 -11.97 -17.58 -8.35
CA GLY A 166 -11.55 -16.19 -8.36
C GLY A 166 -11.10 -15.77 -9.75
N ALA A 167 -10.96 -14.47 -9.99
CA ALA A 167 -10.52 -13.93 -11.27
C ALA A 167 -9.93 -12.53 -11.13
N ILE A 168 -9.08 -12.17 -12.09
CA ILE A 168 -8.69 -10.80 -12.43
C ILE A 168 -9.01 -10.65 -13.92
N PRO A 169 -10.28 -10.40 -14.27
CA PRO A 169 -10.71 -10.47 -15.67
C PRO A 169 -9.94 -9.56 -16.64
N PRO A 170 -9.54 -8.32 -16.27
CA PRO A 170 -8.76 -7.49 -17.18
C PRO A 170 -7.38 -8.03 -17.57
N LEU A 171 -6.88 -9.04 -16.84
CA LEU A 171 -5.58 -9.70 -17.07
C LEU A 171 -5.75 -11.17 -17.49
N ASP A 172 -6.96 -11.57 -17.92
CA ASP A 172 -7.33 -12.95 -18.24
C ASP A 172 -6.80 -14.02 -17.25
N THR A 173 -6.78 -13.65 -15.98
CA THR A 173 -6.24 -14.47 -14.90
C THR A 173 -7.39 -15.08 -14.10
N TYR A 174 -7.44 -16.40 -13.96
CA TYR A 174 -8.53 -17.13 -13.29
C TYR A 174 -7.98 -18.09 -12.24
N GLN A 175 -8.44 -17.95 -11.00
CA GLN A 175 -8.02 -18.78 -9.88
C GLN A 175 -8.81 -20.08 -9.84
N LEU A 176 -8.11 -21.22 -9.82
CA LEU A 176 -8.68 -22.55 -9.68
C LEU A 176 -8.46 -23.11 -8.28
N ARG A 177 -9.49 -23.78 -7.76
CA ARG A 177 -9.38 -24.73 -6.65
C ARG A 177 -9.24 -26.15 -7.19
N LEU A 178 -8.08 -26.74 -6.95
CA LEU A 178 -7.67 -28.05 -7.45
C LEU A 178 -8.16 -29.19 -6.54
N PRO A 179 -8.54 -30.35 -7.08
CA PRO A 179 -8.97 -31.51 -6.29
C PRO A 179 -7.76 -32.32 -5.76
N VAL A 180 -6.85 -31.67 -5.05
CA VAL A 180 -5.57 -32.24 -4.58
C VAL A 180 -5.45 -32.17 -3.06
N LYS A 181 -4.60 -33.03 -2.47
CA LYS A 181 -4.47 -33.15 -1.01
C LYS A 181 -3.10 -32.76 -0.47
N ASN A 182 -2.11 -32.62 -1.34
CA ASN A 182 -0.72 -32.38 -0.97
C ASN A 182 0.05 -31.75 -2.13
N LEU A 183 1.26 -31.26 -1.84
CA LEU A 183 2.09 -30.56 -2.80
C LEU A 183 2.52 -31.43 -3.98
N THR A 184 2.75 -32.74 -3.78
CA THR A 184 3.10 -33.65 -4.88
C THR A 184 1.98 -33.75 -5.92
N GLU A 185 0.74 -33.87 -5.47
CA GLU A 185 -0.45 -33.87 -6.34
C GLU A 185 -0.65 -32.50 -7.01
N ARG A 186 -0.47 -31.42 -6.26
CA ARG A 186 -0.56 -30.03 -6.74
C ARG A 186 0.47 -29.75 -7.84
N ASP A 187 1.74 -30.08 -7.61
CA ASP A 187 2.83 -29.86 -8.57
C ASP A 187 2.61 -30.66 -9.86
N ALA A 188 2.12 -31.90 -9.75
CA ALA A 188 1.75 -32.71 -10.91
C ALA A 188 0.59 -32.09 -11.70
N MET A 189 -0.35 -31.43 -11.02
CA MET A 189 -1.46 -30.72 -11.67
C MET A 189 -0.99 -29.43 -12.33
N VAL A 190 -0.15 -28.64 -11.67
CA VAL A 190 0.44 -27.40 -12.21
C VAL A 190 1.19 -27.69 -13.52
N LEU A 191 2.00 -28.75 -13.57
CA LEU A 191 2.70 -29.15 -14.80
C LEU A 191 1.73 -29.52 -15.94
N ARG A 192 0.60 -30.16 -15.63
CA ARG A 192 -0.42 -30.51 -16.62
C ARG A 192 -1.13 -29.27 -17.14
N LEU A 193 -1.56 -28.40 -16.24
CA LEU A 193 -2.26 -27.16 -16.57
C LEU A 193 -1.37 -26.22 -17.40
N GLY A 194 -0.11 -26.03 -17.01
CA GLY A 194 0.84 -25.21 -17.78
C GLY A 194 1.29 -25.84 -19.10
N SER A 195 0.85 -27.06 -19.43
CA SER A 195 1.07 -27.67 -20.75
C SER A 195 -0.18 -27.64 -21.64
N GLU A 196 -1.28 -27.06 -21.15
CA GLU A 196 -2.51 -26.93 -21.93
C GLU A 196 -2.40 -25.81 -22.95
N VAL A 197 -2.92 -26.05 -24.16
CA VAL A 197 -3.03 -25.00 -25.18
C VAL A 197 -3.94 -23.89 -24.67
N GLY A 198 -3.55 -22.63 -24.81
CA GLY A 198 -4.30 -21.49 -24.32
C GLY A 198 -4.03 -21.17 -22.85
N VAL A 199 -3.00 -21.76 -22.24
CA VAL A 199 -2.53 -21.39 -20.90
C VAL A 199 -1.13 -20.82 -21.07
N ASP A 200 -1.00 -19.55 -20.74
CA ASP A 200 0.27 -18.85 -20.84
C ASP A 200 1.16 -19.14 -19.63
N ALA A 201 0.61 -18.97 -18.42
CA ALA A 201 1.30 -19.31 -17.18
C ALA A 201 0.38 -19.84 -16.08
N VAL A 202 1.00 -20.49 -15.10
CA VAL A 202 0.37 -20.89 -13.84
C VAL A 202 1.05 -20.17 -12.68
N VAL A 203 0.29 -19.37 -11.95
CA VAL A 203 0.75 -18.64 -10.77
C VAL A 203 0.47 -19.48 -9.53
N ILE A 204 1.51 -19.71 -8.73
CA ILE A 204 1.39 -20.33 -7.41
C ILE A 204 1.70 -19.31 -6.34
N GLU A 205 0.86 -19.25 -5.30
CA GLU A 205 1.14 -18.38 -4.17
C GLU A 205 2.13 -19.02 -3.21
N GLU A 206 3.17 -18.26 -2.92
CA GLU A 206 4.15 -18.57 -1.89
C GLU A 206 4.31 -17.38 -0.96
N SER A 207 4.69 -17.69 0.27
CA SER A 207 5.03 -16.70 1.29
C SER A 207 6.19 -17.24 2.12
N ALA A 208 7.20 -16.39 2.31
CA ALA A 208 8.16 -16.52 3.38
C ALA A 208 7.66 -15.77 4.60
N ALA A 209 8.21 -16.07 5.78
CA ALA A 209 8.09 -15.14 6.89
C ALA A 209 8.65 -13.79 6.43
N GLU A 210 7.84 -12.73 6.51
CA GLU A 210 8.37 -11.36 6.51
C GLU A 210 9.24 -11.31 7.78
N SER A 211 10.57 -11.25 7.65
CA SER A 211 11.39 -10.92 8.80
C SER A 211 10.86 -9.58 9.31
N ASP A 212 10.74 -9.41 10.64
CA ASP A 212 10.40 -8.10 11.19
C ASP A 212 11.41 -7.12 10.58
N GLU A 213 11.00 -6.33 9.58
CA GLU A 213 11.83 -5.33 8.89
C GLU A 213 12.05 -4.12 9.83
N GLN A 214 12.30 -4.42 11.08
CA GLN A 214 12.55 -3.55 12.19
C GLN A 214 14.02 -3.72 12.54
N ASP A 215 14.87 -3.01 11.82
CA ASP A 215 16.13 -2.59 12.43
C ASP A 215 15.76 -1.67 13.59
N LYS A 216 15.51 -2.26 14.77
CA LYS A 216 15.30 -1.54 16.02
C LYS A 216 16.58 -0.82 16.36
N GLN A 217 16.76 0.38 15.81
CA GLN A 217 17.88 1.22 16.20
C GLN A 217 17.65 1.73 17.62
N GLU A 218 18.51 1.32 18.54
CA GLU A 218 18.53 1.71 19.96
C GLU A 218 18.79 3.21 20.21
N ARG A 219 18.98 4.04 19.17
CA ARG A 219 19.35 5.45 19.33
C ARG A 219 18.21 6.40 18.98
N PRO A 220 17.82 7.30 19.90
CA PRO A 220 16.78 8.30 19.63
C PRO A 220 17.26 9.29 18.56
N ARG A 221 16.77 9.14 17.33
CA ARG A 221 16.94 10.12 16.25
C ARG A 221 15.92 11.26 16.36
N ARG A 222 16.38 12.47 16.07
CA ARG A 222 15.53 13.66 15.92
C ARG A 222 14.93 13.66 14.52
N GLN A 223 13.75 13.08 14.37
CA GLN A 223 12.97 12.92 13.13
C GLN A 223 12.84 14.19 12.28
N ASN A 224 12.91 15.38 12.90
CA ASN A 224 12.82 16.69 12.23
C ASN A 224 13.80 16.90 11.06
N ARG A 225 14.78 16.01 10.83
CA ARG A 225 15.77 16.12 9.75
C ARG A 225 15.61 15.12 8.60
N GLU A 226 14.84 14.04 8.77
CA GLU A 226 14.75 13.00 7.73
C GLU A 226 13.96 13.50 6.52
N TRP A 227 12.70 13.93 6.68
CA TRP A 227 11.92 14.45 5.54
C TRP A 227 12.36 15.83 5.07
N ALA A 228 13.07 16.58 5.91
CA ALA A 228 13.76 17.80 5.48
C ALA A 228 14.77 17.48 4.35
N ALA A 229 15.32 16.27 4.29
CA ALA A 229 16.21 15.83 3.22
C ALA A 229 15.55 15.79 1.83
N ASN A 230 14.22 15.73 1.78
CA ASN A 230 13.43 15.78 0.56
C ASN A 230 12.80 17.17 0.29
N ARG A 231 13.09 18.16 1.15
CA ARG A 231 12.47 19.49 1.13
C ARG A 231 10.94 19.45 1.27
N PHE A 232 10.47 18.59 2.16
CA PHE A 232 9.04 18.37 2.44
C PHE A 232 8.28 19.65 2.81
N LEU A 233 8.70 20.36 3.87
CA LEU A 233 7.99 21.56 4.34
C LEU A 233 8.09 22.71 3.34
N ASP A 234 9.24 22.83 2.68
CA ASP A 234 9.48 23.71 1.55
C ASP A 234 8.45 23.51 0.42
N ALA A 235 8.08 22.25 0.15
CA ALA A 235 7.09 21.88 -0.85
C ALA A 235 5.67 22.23 -0.40
N VAL A 236 5.34 21.98 0.88
CA VAL A 236 4.06 22.39 1.49
C VAL A 236 3.90 23.91 1.38
N ASP A 237 4.89 24.68 1.82
CA ASP A 237 4.87 26.14 1.74
C ASP A 237 4.74 26.63 0.29
N TYR A 238 5.48 26.04 -0.65
CA TYR A 238 5.37 26.40 -2.06
C TYR A 238 3.97 26.11 -2.62
N TYR A 239 3.45 24.90 -2.36
CA TYR A 239 2.12 24.50 -2.83
C TYR A 239 1.04 25.44 -2.29
N ARG A 240 1.08 25.77 -1.00
CA ARG A 240 0.06 26.58 -0.32
C ARG A 240 0.13 28.07 -0.63
N GLU A 241 1.33 28.63 -0.75
CA GLU A 241 1.53 30.09 -0.79
C GLU A 241 1.97 30.63 -2.16
N ARG A 242 2.45 29.77 -3.06
CA ARG A 242 3.10 30.22 -4.30
C ARG A 242 2.46 29.73 -5.58
N ILE A 243 1.77 28.60 -5.55
CA ILE A 243 1.00 28.14 -6.72
C ILE A 243 -0.31 28.95 -6.77
N PRO A 244 -0.65 29.59 -7.90
CA PRO A 244 -1.91 30.32 -8.07
C PRO A 244 -3.16 29.46 -7.79
N ASP A 245 -4.23 30.07 -7.26
CA ASP A 245 -5.49 29.37 -6.94
C ASP A 245 -6.14 28.73 -8.16
N ASP A 246 -6.07 29.37 -9.33
CA ASP A 246 -6.61 28.85 -10.59
C ASP A 246 -5.83 27.63 -11.10
N GLN A 247 -4.56 27.49 -10.71
CA GLN A 247 -3.73 26.32 -11.02
C GLN A 247 -3.92 25.19 -10.00
N ARG A 248 -4.53 25.48 -8.85
CA ARG A 248 -4.93 24.51 -7.80
C ARG A 248 -6.44 24.31 -7.74
N ALA A 249 -7.14 24.73 -8.80
CA ALA A 249 -8.56 25.05 -8.73
C ALA A 249 -9.39 23.89 -8.16
N ALA A 250 -10.24 24.21 -7.18
CA ALA A 250 -11.06 23.26 -6.45
C ALA A 250 -12.20 22.64 -7.28
N ASP A 251 -12.40 23.13 -8.51
CA ASP A 251 -13.31 22.54 -9.49
C ASP A 251 -12.69 21.32 -10.20
N ARG A 252 -11.37 21.11 -10.09
CA ARG A 252 -10.71 19.88 -10.54
C ARG A 252 -11.10 18.70 -9.68
N ALA A 253 -11.15 17.53 -10.31
CA ALA A 253 -11.41 16.28 -9.59
C ALA A 253 -10.30 16.01 -8.56
N PRO A 254 -10.63 15.49 -7.36
CA PRO A 254 -9.64 15.02 -6.40
C PRO A 254 -8.70 13.99 -7.02
N VAL A 255 -7.43 14.02 -6.62
CA VAL A 255 -6.46 13.01 -7.07
C VAL A 255 -6.62 11.77 -6.18
N ARG A 256 -6.82 10.61 -6.82
CA ARG A 256 -6.97 9.32 -6.15
C ARG A 256 -5.68 8.52 -6.18
N ILE A 257 -5.26 8.07 -4.99
CA ILE A 257 -4.07 7.28 -4.75
C ILE A 257 -4.49 5.95 -4.12
N GLY A 258 -4.11 4.86 -4.77
CA GLY A 258 -4.22 3.51 -4.23
C GLY A 258 -2.95 3.11 -3.48
N ILE A 259 -3.08 2.61 -2.26
CA ILE A 259 -1.99 2.06 -1.44
C ILE A 259 -2.26 0.57 -1.24
N ILE A 260 -1.33 -0.27 -1.72
CA ILE A 260 -1.46 -1.71 -1.56
C ILE A 260 -0.91 -2.15 -0.21
N GLU A 261 -1.75 -1.99 0.82
CA GLU A 261 -1.47 -2.31 2.22
C GLU A 261 -2.72 -2.90 2.89
N ARG A 262 -2.54 -3.60 4.02
CA ARG A 262 -3.64 -4.37 4.65
C ARG A 262 -4.70 -3.48 5.30
N ALA A 263 -4.27 -2.58 6.18
CA ALA A 263 -5.15 -1.86 7.10
C ALA A 263 -4.47 -0.63 7.72
N VAL A 264 -5.28 0.24 8.33
CA VAL A 264 -4.86 1.40 9.12
C VAL A 264 -5.57 1.37 10.47
N ASP A 265 -4.88 1.67 11.56
CA ASP A 265 -5.49 1.76 12.89
C ASP A 265 -6.18 3.12 13.06
N PHE A 266 -7.52 3.15 13.03
CA PHE A 266 -8.28 4.40 13.20
C PHE A 266 -8.46 4.80 14.67
N ASP A 267 -8.03 3.96 15.62
CA ASP A 267 -8.00 4.31 17.04
C ASP A 267 -6.76 5.16 17.39
N ALA A 268 -5.75 5.20 16.50
CA ALA A 268 -4.62 6.10 16.65
C ALA A 268 -5.04 7.57 16.43
N PRO A 269 -4.59 8.53 17.27
CA PRO A 269 -4.97 9.95 17.16
C PRO A 269 -4.67 10.56 15.79
N HIS A 270 -3.64 10.05 15.08
CA HIS A 270 -3.26 10.52 13.75
C HIS A 270 -4.32 10.26 12.66
N PHE A 271 -5.23 9.31 12.90
CA PHE A 271 -6.25 8.89 11.92
C PHE A 271 -7.68 9.05 12.43
N ALA A 272 -7.86 9.35 13.72
CA ALA A 272 -9.18 9.44 14.37
C ALA A 272 -10.14 10.44 13.71
N GLU A 273 -9.63 11.51 13.08
CA GLU A 273 -10.47 12.49 12.37
C GLU A 273 -11.18 11.88 11.16
N TYR A 274 -10.58 10.88 10.50
CA TYR A 274 -11.16 10.20 9.33
C TYR A 274 -12.40 9.34 9.66
N LEU A 275 -12.73 9.19 10.95
CA LEU A 275 -14.02 8.63 11.37
C LEU A 275 -15.20 9.57 11.05
N GLN A 276 -14.95 10.85 10.78
CA GLN A 276 -15.97 11.81 10.37
C GLN A 276 -16.22 11.76 8.86
N PRO A 277 -17.39 12.25 8.38
CA PRO A 277 -17.62 12.42 6.95
C PRO A 277 -16.51 13.23 6.29
N CYS A 278 -15.93 12.65 5.24
CA CYS A 278 -14.92 13.28 4.43
C CYS A 278 -15.45 13.45 3.01
N ASP A 279 -15.37 14.67 2.51
CA ASP A 279 -15.64 15.03 1.12
C ASP A 279 -14.36 15.67 0.57
N PRO A 280 -13.65 15.00 -0.34
CA PRO A 280 -12.39 15.52 -0.85
C PRO A 280 -12.59 16.84 -1.61
N ARG A 281 -13.79 17.10 -2.16
CA ARG A 281 -14.12 18.37 -2.84
C ARG A 281 -14.18 19.56 -1.90
N GLN A 282 -14.20 19.33 -0.59
CA GLN A 282 -13.98 20.36 0.42
C GLN A 282 -12.50 20.67 0.63
N GLN A 283 -11.66 20.34 -0.37
CA GLN A 283 -10.22 20.57 -0.37
C GLN A 283 -9.51 19.79 0.74
N ARG A 284 -9.98 18.58 1.02
CA ARG A 284 -9.46 17.73 2.10
C ARG A 284 -8.86 16.45 1.55
N THR A 285 -7.90 15.93 2.29
CA THR A 285 -7.46 14.55 2.14
C THR A 285 -8.50 13.65 2.83
N CYS A 286 -8.92 12.58 2.16
CA CYS A 286 -9.77 11.54 2.71
C CYS A 286 -9.03 10.21 2.73
N LEU A 287 -9.13 9.46 3.83
CA LEU A 287 -8.51 8.16 4.00
C LEU A 287 -9.57 7.08 4.11
N TYR A 288 -9.45 6.04 3.28
CA TYR A 288 -10.33 4.88 3.26
C TYR A 288 -9.51 3.62 3.47
N ALA A 289 -9.77 2.89 4.55
CA ALA A 289 -8.97 1.71 4.91
C ALA A 289 -9.74 0.78 5.84
N ARG A 290 -9.44 -0.51 5.77
CA ARG A 290 -9.82 -1.45 6.83
C ARG A 290 -9.10 -1.09 8.12
N ASP A 291 -9.74 -1.38 9.25
CA ASP A 291 -9.19 -1.13 10.58
C ASP A 291 -8.11 -2.17 10.93
N ALA A 292 -7.03 -1.72 11.56
CA ALA A 292 -5.95 -2.57 12.04
C ALA A 292 -5.99 -2.73 13.56
N ASP A 293 -5.49 -3.87 14.07
CA ASP A 293 -5.49 -4.15 15.51
C ASP A 293 -4.40 -3.41 16.30
N LYS A 294 -3.43 -2.77 15.61
CA LYS A 294 -2.30 -2.09 16.24
C LYS A 294 -1.88 -0.85 15.46
N PRO A 295 -1.42 0.23 16.11
CA PRO A 295 -1.07 1.48 15.42
C PRO A 295 0.28 1.44 14.71
N ASP A 296 1.17 0.52 15.09
CA ASP A 296 2.52 0.37 14.57
C ASP A 296 2.62 -0.62 13.40
N ASN A 297 1.49 -1.03 12.81
CA ASN A 297 1.54 -1.89 11.64
C ASN A 297 2.11 -1.13 10.41
N HIS A 298 2.57 -1.91 9.43
CA HIS A 298 3.19 -1.40 8.21
C HIS A 298 2.26 -0.45 7.43
N GLY A 299 1.00 -0.83 7.24
CA GLY A 299 -0.01 -0.04 6.53
C GLY A 299 -0.29 1.32 7.18
N SER A 300 -0.37 1.38 8.51
CA SER A 300 -0.52 2.65 9.25
C SER A 300 0.70 3.56 9.09
N SER A 301 1.91 2.98 9.08
CA SER A 301 3.14 3.73 8.86
C SER A 301 3.22 4.29 7.44
N VAL A 302 2.85 3.50 6.42
CA VAL A 302 2.82 3.92 5.01
C VAL A 302 1.73 4.97 4.76
N ALA A 303 0.50 4.71 5.19
CA ALA A 303 -0.61 5.65 5.03
C ALA A 303 -0.37 6.95 5.82
N GLY A 304 0.27 6.88 6.98
CA GLY A 304 0.59 8.04 7.81
C GLY A 304 1.49 9.06 7.12
N ILE A 305 2.44 8.62 6.31
CA ILE A 305 3.34 9.50 5.53
C ILE A 305 2.55 10.40 4.56
N LEU A 306 1.40 9.92 4.07
CA LEU A 306 0.54 10.65 3.16
C LEU A 306 -0.55 11.44 3.91
N ALA A 307 -1.21 10.79 4.88
CA ALA A 307 -2.51 11.22 5.38
C ALA A 307 -2.59 11.44 6.90
N ALA A 308 -1.54 11.21 7.69
CA ALA A 308 -1.64 11.44 9.14
C ALA A 308 -1.98 12.91 9.47
N HIS A 309 -2.93 13.15 10.36
CA HIS A 309 -3.16 14.45 10.96
C HIS A 309 -2.44 14.52 12.32
N ALA A 310 -1.40 15.35 12.41
CA ALA A 310 -0.64 15.55 13.64
C ALA A 310 -0.70 17.02 14.07
N SER A 311 -0.55 17.26 15.37
CA SER A 311 -0.46 18.61 15.94
C SER A 311 0.87 19.28 15.61
N ASP A 312 1.94 18.50 15.42
CA ASP A 312 3.23 18.93 14.91
C ASP A 312 3.28 18.71 13.40
N ALA A 313 3.47 19.79 12.62
CA ALA A 313 3.57 19.74 11.17
C ALA A 313 4.69 18.81 10.64
N ARG A 314 5.64 18.42 11.49
CA ARG A 314 6.72 17.48 11.14
C ARG A 314 6.31 16.01 11.19
N ASP A 315 5.20 15.73 11.86
CA ASP A 315 4.60 14.39 11.97
C ASP A 315 3.29 14.31 11.13
N GLN A 316 2.91 15.40 10.47
CA GLN A 316 1.76 15.45 9.57
C GLN A 316 2.10 14.82 8.22
N GLY A 317 1.17 14.04 7.69
CA GLY A 317 1.28 13.46 6.36
C GLY A 317 1.32 14.53 5.26
N PHE A 318 2.00 14.23 4.16
CA PHE A 318 2.23 15.23 3.11
C PHE A 318 0.94 15.79 2.51
N LEU A 319 0.02 14.93 2.10
CA LEU A 319 -1.23 15.35 1.46
C LEU A 319 -2.16 16.04 2.46
N ALA A 320 -2.24 15.52 3.69
CA ALA A 320 -2.96 16.18 4.78
C ALA A 320 -2.42 17.59 5.07
N SER A 321 -1.13 17.86 4.82
CA SER A 321 -0.52 19.20 4.95
C SER A 321 -0.96 20.17 3.85
N LEU A 322 -1.52 19.68 2.74
CA LEU A 322 -2.02 20.49 1.61
C LEU A 322 -3.51 20.85 1.73
N ASP A 323 -4.21 20.30 2.73
CA ASP A 323 -5.63 20.55 2.97
C ASP A 323 -5.98 22.05 2.99
N GLY A 324 -7.11 22.41 2.37
CA GLY A 324 -7.62 23.78 2.25
C GLY A 324 -6.98 24.61 1.14
N THR A 325 -6.19 24.02 0.23
CA THR A 325 -5.51 24.77 -0.84
C THR A 325 -5.55 24.14 -2.24
N GLY A 326 -6.10 22.94 -2.41
CA GLY A 326 -6.15 22.22 -3.69
C GLY A 326 -7.47 21.47 -3.93
N PRO A 327 -7.55 20.59 -4.95
CA PRO A 327 -8.78 19.86 -5.27
C PRO A 327 -9.15 18.75 -4.26
N GLY A 328 -8.30 18.50 -3.26
CA GLY A 328 -8.41 17.40 -2.32
C GLY A 328 -7.83 16.10 -2.86
N PHE A 329 -7.74 15.11 -1.97
CA PHE A 329 -7.08 13.84 -2.25
C PHE A 329 -7.90 12.67 -1.69
N GLU A 330 -7.93 11.56 -2.40
CA GLU A 330 -8.50 10.30 -1.92
C GLU A 330 -7.38 9.28 -1.77
N VAL A 331 -7.09 8.89 -0.53
CA VAL A 331 -6.10 7.86 -0.18
C VAL A 331 -6.85 6.59 0.16
N ILE A 332 -6.73 5.58 -0.70
CA ILE A 332 -7.42 4.29 -0.54
C ILE A 332 -6.39 3.22 -0.21
N VAL A 333 -6.53 2.58 0.95
CA VAL A 333 -5.70 1.45 1.40
C VAL A 333 -6.44 0.14 1.18
N GLU A 334 -5.94 -0.68 0.26
CA GLU A 334 -6.63 -1.88 -0.20
C GLU A 334 -5.64 -2.99 -0.62
N ARG A 335 -5.92 -4.24 -0.26
CA ARG A 335 -5.11 -5.43 -0.56
C ARG A 335 -5.93 -6.63 -1.07
N ASN A 336 -7.20 -6.43 -1.41
CA ASN A 336 -8.16 -7.45 -1.87
C ASN A 336 -8.44 -8.54 -0.83
N SER A 337 -7.53 -9.51 -0.70
CA SER A 337 -7.57 -10.62 0.26
C SER A 337 -6.14 -10.91 0.76
N ASP A 338 -5.97 -11.84 1.69
CA ASP A 338 -4.63 -12.24 2.14
C ASP A 338 -3.91 -13.20 1.16
N ALA A 339 -4.29 -13.21 -0.12
CA ALA A 339 -3.76 -14.11 -1.17
C ALA A 339 -2.46 -13.62 -1.83
N GLY A 340 -1.54 -13.08 -1.03
CA GLY A 340 -0.18 -12.76 -1.48
C GLY A 340 -0.13 -11.75 -2.64
N ILE A 341 0.62 -12.11 -3.69
CA ILE A 341 0.92 -11.19 -4.81
C ILE A 341 -0.28 -11.10 -5.77
N THR A 342 -0.97 -12.20 -6.04
CA THR A 342 -2.16 -12.19 -6.90
C THR A 342 -3.25 -11.27 -6.32
N ALA A 343 -3.44 -11.26 -4.99
CA ALA A 343 -4.36 -10.33 -4.33
C ALA A 343 -3.92 -8.86 -4.45
N ASN A 344 -2.61 -8.58 -4.33
CA ASN A 344 -2.06 -7.23 -4.53
C ASN A 344 -2.33 -6.71 -5.94
N VAL A 345 -2.18 -7.57 -6.96
CA VAL A 345 -2.49 -7.23 -8.36
C VAL A 345 -4.00 -7.05 -8.56
N ALA A 346 -4.83 -7.94 -8.02
CA ALA A 346 -6.30 -7.80 -8.09
C ALA A 346 -6.80 -6.50 -7.45
N ALA A 347 -6.23 -6.10 -6.29
CA ALA A 347 -6.50 -4.81 -5.65
C ALA A 347 -6.09 -3.65 -6.55
N SER A 348 -4.91 -3.73 -7.16
CA SER A 348 -4.37 -2.69 -8.04
C SER A 348 -5.26 -2.47 -9.27
N VAL A 349 -5.72 -3.56 -9.91
CA VAL A 349 -6.67 -3.50 -11.04
C VAL A 349 -7.96 -2.81 -10.61
N ASN A 350 -8.59 -3.24 -9.51
CA ASN A 350 -9.82 -2.59 -9.02
C ASN A 350 -9.62 -1.10 -8.71
N LEU A 351 -8.50 -0.71 -8.10
CA LEU A 351 -8.22 0.69 -7.78
C LEU A 351 -8.04 1.54 -9.03
N VAL A 352 -7.40 1.00 -10.07
CA VAL A 352 -7.23 1.66 -11.36
C VAL A 352 -8.56 1.80 -12.10
N GLU A 353 -9.38 0.74 -12.16
CA GLU A 353 -10.74 0.79 -12.69
C GLU A 353 -11.62 1.79 -11.91
N ASP A 354 -11.37 1.93 -10.61
CA ASP A 354 -12.03 2.91 -9.74
C ASP A 354 -11.48 4.34 -9.93
N GLY A 355 -10.46 4.53 -10.78
CA GLY A 355 -9.91 5.83 -11.18
C GLY A 355 -8.73 6.31 -10.34
N ALA A 356 -7.96 5.41 -9.72
CA ALA A 356 -6.67 5.77 -9.11
C ALA A 356 -5.65 6.11 -10.21
N ARG A 357 -5.00 7.27 -10.10
CA ARG A 357 -3.92 7.69 -11.01
C ARG A 357 -2.54 7.22 -10.54
N ILE A 358 -2.44 6.88 -9.25
CA ILE A 358 -1.20 6.49 -8.59
C ILE A 358 -1.45 5.20 -7.80
N LEU A 359 -0.57 4.22 -7.98
CA LEU A 359 -0.49 3.04 -7.13
C LEU A 359 0.82 3.07 -6.33
N ASN A 360 0.73 3.05 -5.01
CA ASN A 360 1.88 2.90 -4.12
C ASN A 360 2.05 1.42 -3.76
N TRP A 361 3.12 0.81 -4.26
CA TRP A 361 3.52 -0.56 -3.96
C TRP A 361 4.72 -0.57 -3.02
N SER A 362 4.45 -0.58 -1.71
CA SER A 362 5.47 -0.68 -0.66
C SER A 362 5.86 -2.14 -0.35
N TRP A 363 5.86 -3.01 -1.36
CA TRP A 363 6.15 -4.43 -1.26
C TRP A 363 7.05 -4.90 -2.40
N GLY A 364 7.66 -6.07 -2.21
CA GLY A 364 8.49 -6.72 -3.20
C GLY A 364 8.88 -8.14 -2.78
N ILE A 365 9.37 -8.93 -3.71
CA ILE A 365 9.85 -10.29 -3.50
C ILE A 365 11.23 -10.50 -4.11
N HIS A 366 11.97 -11.46 -3.55
CA HIS A 366 13.26 -11.94 -4.04
C HIS A 366 13.15 -13.40 -4.46
N ARG A 367 13.90 -13.81 -5.48
CA ARG A 367 14.08 -15.24 -5.79
C ARG A 367 15.06 -15.88 -4.84
N ILE A 368 14.84 -17.14 -4.49
CA ILE A 368 15.86 -17.95 -3.82
C ILE A 368 17.17 -17.92 -4.61
N GLY A 369 18.28 -17.68 -3.89
CA GLY A 369 19.61 -17.51 -4.49
C GLY A 369 19.98 -16.06 -4.80
N THR A 370 19.10 -15.08 -4.52
CA THR A 370 19.47 -13.67 -4.55
C THR A 370 20.58 -13.39 -3.53
N VAL A 371 21.56 -12.60 -3.94
CA VAL A 371 22.66 -12.12 -3.08
C VAL A 371 22.63 -10.59 -3.01
N ASP A 372 23.10 -10.04 -1.90
CA ASP A 372 23.33 -8.61 -1.71
C ASP A 372 24.57 -8.12 -2.46
N VAL A 373 24.85 -6.82 -2.41
CA VAL A 373 26.02 -6.19 -3.07
C VAL A 373 27.36 -6.68 -2.49
N GLU A 374 27.35 -7.23 -1.27
CA GLU A 374 28.52 -7.85 -0.65
C GLU A 374 28.69 -9.34 -1.03
N GLY A 375 27.72 -9.91 -1.74
CA GLY A 375 27.71 -11.32 -2.16
C GLY A 375 27.12 -12.28 -1.12
N GLU A 376 26.52 -11.78 -0.06
CA GLU A 376 25.85 -12.58 0.97
C GLU A 376 24.39 -12.89 0.58
N PRO A 377 23.84 -14.05 0.97
CA PRO A 377 22.46 -14.41 0.63
C PRO A 377 21.43 -13.46 1.25
N VAL A 378 20.44 -13.03 0.45
CA VAL A 378 19.23 -12.38 0.97
C VAL A 378 18.30 -13.44 1.54
N ASP A 379 17.76 -13.21 2.74
CA ASP A 379 16.96 -14.18 3.49
C ASP A 379 15.49 -13.78 3.73
N SER A 380 15.07 -12.61 3.22
CA SER A 380 13.71 -12.09 3.40
C SER A 380 12.91 -12.03 2.09
N LEU A 381 11.59 -12.19 2.21
CA LEU A 381 10.64 -12.08 1.11
C LEU A 381 10.95 -13.01 -0.07
N LEU A 382 11.53 -14.18 0.23
CA LEU A 382 11.97 -15.16 -0.75
C LEU A 382 10.81 -15.92 -1.41
N ARG A 383 11.01 -16.29 -2.68
CA ARG A 383 10.11 -17.09 -3.50
C ARG A 383 10.89 -18.12 -4.31
N SER A 384 10.30 -19.29 -4.49
CA SER A 384 10.87 -20.33 -5.37
C SER A 384 10.91 -19.84 -6.81
N GLY A 385 11.74 -20.48 -7.64
CA GLY A 385 11.81 -20.15 -9.05
C GLY A 385 10.47 -20.34 -9.78
N ILE A 386 9.67 -21.33 -9.36
CA ILE A 386 8.37 -21.61 -9.97
C ILE A 386 7.38 -20.48 -9.66
N ALA A 387 7.32 -20.03 -8.40
CA ALA A 387 6.46 -18.91 -8.03
C ALA A 387 6.89 -17.62 -8.71
N MET A 388 8.21 -17.33 -8.75
CA MET A 388 8.75 -16.15 -9.41
C MET A 388 8.34 -16.05 -10.88
N SER A 389 8.46 -17.14 -11.66
CA SER A 389 8.06 -17.12 -13.07
C SER A 389 6.57 -16.84 -13.26
N GLY A 390 5.69 -17.40 -12.42
CA GLY A 390 4.26 -17.08 -12.48
C GLY A 390 3.96 -15.63 -12.10
N TYR A 391 4.68 -15.07 -11.13
CA TYR A 391 4.52 -13.65 -10.75
C TYR A 391 5.08 -12.68 -11.79
N GLU A 392 6.15 -13.06 -12.48
CA GLU A 392 6.71 -12.30 -13.59
C GLU A 392 5.65 -12.14 -14.69
N GLU A 393 5.07 -13.24 -15.16
CA GLU A 393 4.02 -13.20 -16.17
C GLU A 393 2.80 -12.38 -15.71
N LEU A 394 2.33 -12.58 -14.47
CA LEU A 394 1.22 -11.82 -13.93
C LEU A 394 1.48 -10.30 -13.92
N LEU A 395 2.72 -9.90 -13.63
CA LEU A 395 3.12 -8.50 -13.60
C LEU A 395 3.32 -7.94 -15.01
N GLU A 396 3.82 -8.75 -15.95
CA GLU A 396 3.90 -8.39 -17.37
C GLU A 396 2.50 -8.09 -17.91
N GLU A 397 1.55 -9.00 -17.72
CA GLU A 397 0.14 -8.80 -18.08
C GLU A 397 -0.46 -7.54 -17.45
N PHE A 398 -0.17 -7.32 -16.16
CA PHE A 398 -0.62 -6.10 -15.48
C PHE A 398 -0.09 -4.81 -16.13
N PHE A 399 1.21 -4.75 -16.45
CA PHE A 399 1.79 -3.56 -17.08
C PHE A 399 1.41 -3.41 -18.56
N LEU A 400 1.18 -4.51 -19.27
CA LEU A 400 0.63 -4.48 -20.64
C LEU A 400 -0.80 -3.94 -20.64
N TRP A 401 -1.64 -4.41 -19.72
CA TRP A 401 -2.99 -3.88 -19.51
C TRP A 401 -2.97 -2.39 -19.16
N LEU A 402 -2.13 -1.97 -18.21
CA LEU A 402 -1.98 -0.55 -17.89
C LEU A 402 -1.60 0.28 -19.11
N ARG A 403 -0.64 -0.18 -19.93
CA ARG A 403 -0.20 0.55 -21.12
C ARG A 403 -1.32 0.68 -22.16
N ARG A 404 -2.15 -0.36 -22.29
CA ARG A 404 -3.23 -0.43 -23.28
C ARG A 404 -4.45 0.39 -22.86
N GLU A 405 -4.89 0.23 -21.62
CA GLU A 405 -6.19 0.73 -21.15
C GLU A 405 -6.07 1.94 -20.21
N HIS A 406 -4.94 2.12 -19.54
CA HIS A 406 -4.72 3.12 -18.49
C HIS A 406 -3.33 3.79 -18.60
N PRO A 407 -2.97 4.38 -19.75
CA PRO A 407 -1.62 4.90 -20.00
C PRO A 407 -1.23 6.04 -19.04
N ASP A 408 -2.21 6.67 -18.40
CA ASP A 408 -2.08 7.79 -17.49
C ASP A 408 -1.80 7.39 -16.02
N VAL A 409 -1.79 6.08 -15.73
CA VAL A 409 -1.53 5.54 -14.38
C VAL A 409 -0.04 5.30 -14.15
N LEU A 410 0.44 5.68 -12.97
CA LEU A 410 1.81 5.43 -12.52
C LEU A 410 1.85 4.54 -11.27
N VAL A 411 2.64 3.48 -11.34
CA VAL A 411 3.00 2.63 -10.20
C VAL A 411 4.31 3.13 -9.59
N ILE A 412 4.30 3.38 -8.29
CA ILE A 412 5.46 3.82 -7.52
C ILE A 412 5.80 2.70 -6.56
N ASN A 413 6.95 2.05 -6.76
CA ASN A 413 7.35 0.83 -6.07
C ASN A 413 8.59 1.03 -5.21
N SER A 414 8.67 0.33 -4.08
CA SER A 414 9.89 0.27 -3.27
C SER A 414 10.97 -0.58 -3.95
N ALA A 415 12.22 -0.10 -3.96
CA ALA A 415 13.35 -0.84 -4.52
C ALA A 415 13.60 -2.19 -3.81
N GLY A 416 13.29 -2.26 -2.51
CA GLY A 416 13.56 -3.42 -1.65
C GLY A 416 14.61 -3.12 -0.57
N ASN A 417 14.65 -4.00 0.44
CA ASN A 417 15.50 -3.84 1.63
C ASN A 417 16.59 -4.93 1.76
N GLY A 418 16.95 -5.60 0.65
CA GLY A 418 17.93 -6.68 0.62
C GLY A 418 19.37 -6.23 0.44
N SER A 419 19.65 -4.92 0.34
CA SER A 419 20.95 -4.40 -0.11
C SER A 419 21.41 -5.05 -1.43
N ALA A 420 20.47 -5.34 -2.32
CA ALA A 420 20.71 -6.04 -3.59
C ALA A 420 20.53 -5.09 -4.80
N HIS A 421 20.85 -5.60 -6.00
CA HIS A 421 20.61 -4.91 -7.26
C HIS A 421 19.13 -5.05 -7.68
N SER A 422 18.44 -3.92 -7.89
CA SER A 422 17.02 -3.89 -8.24
C SER A 422 16.71 -4.35 -9.67
N GLY A 423 17.64 -4.17 -10.62
CA GLY A 423 17.52 -4.48 -12.05
C GLY A 423 17.99 -5.88 -12.44
N ARG A 424 18.10 -6.82 -11.49
CA ARG A 424 18.28 -8.24 -11.80
C ARG A 424 16.92 -8.90 -11.96
N ASP A 425 16.39 -8.86 -13.17
CA ASP A 425 15.03 -9.29 -13.55
C ASP A 425 14.68 -10.68 -13.00
N ASP A 426 15.59 -11.65 -13.14
CA ASP A 426 15.42 -13.01 -12.63
C ASP A 426 15.30 -13.13 -11.10
N TYR A 427 15.65 -12.08 -10.33
CA TYR A 427 15.86 -12.15 -8.89
C TYR A 427 14.97 -11.22 -8.06
N ARG A 428 14.35 -10.18 -8.64
CA ARG A 428 13.64 -9.16 -7.85
C ARG A 428 12.40 -8.64 -8.56
N LEU A 429 11.21 -8.84 -7.99
CA LEU A 429 9.95 -8.31 -8.54
C LEU A 429 9.18 -7.41 -7.56
N PRO A 430 8.52 -6.33 -7.99
CA PRO A 430 8.37 -5.88 -9.38
C PRO A 430 9.46 -4.89 -9.80
N SER A 431 10.36 -4.47 -8.90
CA SER A 431 11.29 -3.35 -9.14
C SER A 431 12.25 -3.55 -10.31
N SER A 432 12.41 -4.77 -10.83
CA SER A 432 13.24 -5.04 -11.99
C SER A 432 12.60 -4.62 -13.32
N PHE A 433 11.27 -4.69 -13.42
CA PHE A 433 10.53 -4.49 -14.67
C PHE A 433 10.89 -3.19 -15.37
N ILE A 434 11.07 -3.24 -16.70
CA ILE A 434 11.38 -2.07 -17.53
C ILE A 434 10.12 -1.52 -18.20
N THR A 435 9.53 -0.50 -17.60
CA THR A 435 8.34 0.19 -18.14
C THR A 435 8.25 1.63 -17.63
N GLU A 436 7.69 2.53 -18.46
CA GLU A 436 7.51 3.94 -18.10
C GLU A 436 6.51 4.15 -16.95
N GLN A 437 5.57 3.21 -16.79
CA GLN A 437 4.54 3.23 -15.74
C GLN A 437 5.00 2.65 -14.40
N LEU A 438 6.30 2.34 -14.23
CA LEU A 438 6.88 1.88 -12.96
C LEU A 438 8.05 2.77 -12.54
N LEU A 439 7.88 3.49 -11.44
CA LEU A 439 8.92 4.29 -10.80
C LEU A 439 9.44 3.59 -9.54
N VAL A 440 10.74 3.31 -9.50
CA VAL A 440 11.39 2.54 -8.42
C VAL A 440 12.07 3.49 -7.45
N VAL A 441 11.73 3.36 -6.16
CA VAL A 441 12.15 4.28 -5.09
C VAL A 441 13.14 3.61 -4.15
N GLY A 442 14.36 4.14 -4.13
CA GLY A 442 15.41 3.78 -3.18
C GLY A 442 15.29 4.55 -1.86
N GLY A 443 16.05 4.09 -0.86
CA GLY A 443 16.00 4.63 0.49
C GLY A 443 17.29 5.32 0.93
N HIS A 444 17.18 6.54 1.44
CA HIS A 444 18.27 7.25 2.10
C HIS A 444 17.92 7.64 3.54
N GLU A 445 18.93 8.03 4.31
CA GLU A 445 18.78 8.55 5.67
C GLU A 445 19.70 9.75 5.92
N ARG A 446 19.37 10.57 6.92
CA ARG A 446 20.18 11.72 7.32
C ARG A 446 21.59 11.28 7.73
N ASN A 447 22.59 11.94 7.15
CA ASN A 447 23.98 11.74 7.54
C ASN A 447 24.36 12.62 8.75
N ASP A 448 24.03 12.17 9.95
CA ASP A 448 24.26 12.93 11.20
C ASP A 448 25.74 13.31 11.47
N LYS A 449 26.70 12.74 10.73
CA LYS A 449 28.13 13.07 10.81
C LYS A 449 28.54 14.29 9.98
N LYS A 450 27.65 14.79 9.11
CA LYS A 450 27.92 15.89 8.18
C LYS A 450 26.96 17.03 8.45
N ASP A 451 27.52 18.21 8.71
CA ASP A 451 26.78 19.46 8.88
C ASP A 451 26.98 20.32 7.61
N VAL A 452 26.14 20.04 6.61
CA VAL A 452 26.15 20.68 5.29
C VAL A 452 24.74 21.15 4.96
N SER A 453 24.59 21.98 3.93
CA SER A 453 23.27 22.43 3.47
C SER A 453 22.45 21.27 2.91
N VAL A 454 21.12 21.43 2.84
CA VAL A 454 20.20 20.38 2.40
C VAL A 454 20.48 19.91 0.97
N GLU A 455 20.93 20.81 0.11
CA GLU A 455 21.25 20.56 -1.30
C GLU A 455 22.55 19.77 -1.48
N HIS A 456 23.45 19.83 -0.52
CA HIS A 456 24.75 19.18 -0.62
C HIS A 456 24.61 17.65 -0.63
N PRO A 457 25.31 16.90 -1.53
CA PRO A 457 25.16 15.44 -1.64
C PRO A 457 25.42 14.67 -0.33
N ASP A 458 26.41 15.11 0.46
CA ASP A 458 26.71 14.56 1.81
C ASP A 458 25.63 14.82 2.89
N TYR A 459 24.55 15.57 2.61
CA TYR A 459 23.47 15.81 3.58
C TYR A 459 22.80 14.49 4.00
N VAL A 460 22.71 13.54 3.08
CA VAL A 460 22.21 12.19 3.32
C VAL A 460 23.25 11.15 2.96
N ARG A 461 22.95 9.91 3.30
CA ARG A 461 23.67 8.73 2.84
C ARG A 461 22.66 7.66 2.46
N LYS A 462 23.04 6.74 1.57
CA LYS A 462 22.23 5.55 1.27
C LYS A 462 21.88 4.84 2.57
N ARG A 463 20.63 4.38 2.72
CA ARG A 463 20.31 3.43 3.77
C ARG A 463 21.00 2.11 3.44
N LYS A 464 21.69 1.51 4.41
CA LYS A 464 22.49 0.29 4.18
C LYS A 464 21.69 -0.79 3.46
N SER A 465 20.48 -1.07 3.95
CA SER A 465 19.60 -2.10 3.40
C SER A 465 18.98 -1.75 2.04
N SER A 466 19.02 -0.49 1.59
CA SER A 466 18.34 -0.12 0.35
C SER A 466 18.98 -0.86 -0.81
N ASN A 467 18.14 -1.49 -1.63
CA ASN A 467 18.55 -1.92 -2.96
C ASN A 467 19.00 -0.70 -3.78
N VAL A 468 19.85 -0.98 -4.77
CA VAL A 468 20.59 0.00 -5.59
C VAL A 468 20.56 -0.44 -7.05
N ASP A 469 21.24 0.34 -7.90
CA ASP A 469 21.45 0.24 -9.34
C ASP A 469 20.61 1.20 -10.21
N MET A 470 20.88 1.13 -11.52
CA MET A 470 20.25 1.93 -12.55
C MET A 470 18.74 1.68 -12.74
N ARG A 471 18.17 0.68 -12.08
CA ARG A 471 16.74 0.45 -12.05
C ARG A 471 16.05 1.30 -10.99
N VAL A 472 16.77 1.77 -9.97
CA VAL A 472 16.25 2.74 -9.01
C VAL A 472 16.23 4.13 -9.65
N ASP A 473 15.06 4.76 -9.73
CA ASP A 473 14.90 6.06 -10.39
C ASP A 473 15.31 7.23 -9.50
N ILE A 474 14.96 7.15 -8.22
CA ILE A 474 15.16 8.22 -7.25
C ILE A 474 15.20 7.67 -5.84
N THR A 475 15.94 8.32 -4.94
CA THR A 475 15.90 8.01 -3.50
C THR A 475 15.05 9.01 -2.73
N ALA A 476 14.37 8.54 -1.69
CA ALA A 476 13.70 9.39 -0.71
C ALA A 476 14.04 8.94 0.73
N ALA A 477 13.79 9.83 1.70
CA ALA A 477 13.98 9.54 3.11
C ALA A 477 13.20 8.28 3.52
N ALA A 478 13.91 7.28 4.03
CA ALA A 478 13.37 5.93 4.21
C ALA A 478 12.94 5.62 5.65
N CYS A 479 12.86 6.63 6.52
CA CYS A 479 12.51 6.43 7.92
C CYS A 479 11.30 7.29 8.31
N THR A 480 10.40 6.69 9.08
CA THR A 480 9.21 7.31 9.66
C THR A 480 9.05 6.87 11.10
N ARG A 481 8.15 7.51 11.85
CA ARG A 481 7.71 7.01 13.15
C ARG A 481 6.36 6.32 13.02
N ALA A 482 6.23 5.20 13.72
CA ALA A 482 4.97 4.52 13.91
C ALA A 482 3.94 5.44 14.59
N ALA A 483 2.67 5.23 14.29
CA ALA A 483 1.60 5.82 15.09
C ALA A 483 1.55 5.16 16.48
N THR A 484 1.00 5.89 17.45
CA THR A 484 0.78 5.42 18.82
C THR A 484 -0.68 5.66 19.19
N LEU A 485 -1.19 4.92 20.18
CA LEU A 485 -2.51 5.23 20.78
C LEU A 485 -2.44 6.43 21.75
N ASP A 486 -1.26 6.68 22.34
CA ASP A 486 -1.02 7.82 23.21
C ASP A 486 -0.49 9.01 22.39
N PRO A 487 -1.22 10.14 22.27
CA PRO A 487 -0.82 11.31 21.50
C PRO A 487 0.42 12.01 22.06
N GLU A 488 0.77 11.78 23.34
CA GLU A 488 1.97 12.35 23.95
C GLU A 488 3.20 11.44 23.75
N GLN A 489 2.98 10.18 23.35
CA GLN A 489 4.05 9.23 23.08
C GLN A 489 4.51 9.33 21.62
N ARG A 490 5.82 9.29 21.41
CA ARG A 490 6.38 9.10 20.07
C ARG A 490 6.55 7.62 19.78
N GLY A 491 6.06 7.18 18.63
CA GLY A 491 6.23 5.80 18.17
C GLY A 491 7.67 5.46 17.81
N ASP A 492 7.90 4.16 17.68
CA ASP A 492 9.18 3.60 17.26
C ASP A 492 9.52 4.04 15.82
N VAL A 493 10.82 4.08 15.52
CA VAL A 493 11.28 4.45 14.19
C VAL A 493 11.25 3.21 13.31
N HIS A 494 10.52 3.29 12.21
CA HIS A 494 10.52 2.29 11.15
C HIS A 494 11.32 2.80 9.97
N CYS A 495 12.18 1.95 9.40
CA CYS A 495 13.01 2.31 8.27
C CYS A 495 13.01 1.23 7.19
N GLY A 496 12.92 1.64 5.93
CA GLY A 496 12.77 0.77 4.77
C GLY A 496 12.39 1.56 3.53
N THR A 497 12.70 1.04 2.35
CA THR A 497 12.28 1.64 1.08
C THR A 497 10.76 1.78 0.99
N SER A 498 10.01 0.90 1.65
CA SER A 498 8.55 0.98 1.84
C SER A 498 8.05 2.31 2.42
N TYR A 499 8.86 3.05 3.19
CA TYR A 499 8.54 4.37 3.73
C TYR A 499 9.08 5.53 2.87
N ALA A 500 10.01 5.25 1.95
CA ALA A 500 10.45 6.21 0.94
C ALA A 500 9.41 6.33 -0.20
N THR A 501 8.81 5.21 -0.61
CA THR A 501 7.79 5.12 -1.67
C THR A 501 6.61 6.10 -1.48
N PRO A 502 5.92 6.16 -0.31
CA PRO A 502 4.79 7.06 -0.13
C PRO A 502 5.17 8.55 -0.14
N LEU A 503 6.43 8.93 0.11
CA LEU A 503 6.87 10.32 -0.06
C LEU A 503 6.91 10.72 -1.54
N VAL A 504 7.39 9.82 -2.40
CA VAL A 504 7.37 10.03 -3.85
C VAL A 504 5.92 10.00 -4.36
N ALA A 505 5.09 9.08 -3.88
CA ALA A 505 3.67 9.04 -4.23
C ALA A 505 2.92 10.32 -3.85
N GLY A 506 3.21 10.88 -2.67
CA GLY A 506 2.65 12.17 -2.26
C GLY A 506 3.12 13.33 -3.13
N ALA A 507 4.40 13.36 -3.49
CA ALA A 507 4.93 14.38 -4.42
C ALA A 507 4.24 14.30 -5.78
N VAL A 508 4.10 13.10 -6.35
CA VAL A 508 3.41 12.89 -7.64
C VAL A 508 1.94 13.28 -7.55
N ALA A 509 1.25 12.94 -6.47
CA ALA A 509 -0.15 13.35 -6.27
C ALA A 509 -0.31 14.88 -6.28
N ALA A 510 0.59 15.60 -5.62
CA ALA A 510 0.61 17.06 -5.64
C ALA A 510 1.04 17.65 -7.00
N MET A 511 1.86 16.93 -7.77
CA MET A 511 2.15 17.32 -9.17
C MET A 511 0.90 17.16 -10.04
N LEU A 512 0.19 16.02 -9.95
CA LEU A 512 -1.02 15.74 -10.71
C LEU A 512 -2.20 16.65 -10.34
N SER A 513 -2.27 17.13 -9.08
CA SER A 513 -3.29 18.13 -8.71
C SER A 513 -3.04 19.49 -9.39
N VAL A 514 -1.78 19.82 -9.70
CA VAL A 514 -1.36 21.05 -10.39
C VAL A 514 -1.42 20.90 -11.90
N ASN A 515 -1.01 19.76 -12.44
CA ASN A 515 -1.10 19.43 -13.86
C ASN A 515 -1.61 17.99 -14.04
N PRO A 516 -2.94 17.80 -14.21
CA PRO A 516 -3.55 16.47 -14.33
C PRO A 516 -3.26 15.77 -15.67
N GLU A 517 -2.76 16.51 -16.66
CA GLU A 517 -2.40 16.00 -18.00
C GLU A 517 -0.99 15.41 -18.05
N LEU A 518 -0.25 15.40 -16.93
CA LEU A 518 1.06 14.77 -16.90
C LEU A 518 0.92 13.26 -17.08
N GLU A 519 1.64 12.76 -18.08
CA GLU A 519 1.82 11.34 -18.34
C GLU A 519 2.98 10.75 -17.49
N PRO A 520 3.01 9.43 -17.24
CA PRO A 520 4.02 8.78 -16.41
C PRO A 520 5.48 9.12 -16.74
N ASP A 521 5.83 9.19 -18.02
CA ASP A 521 7.17 9.54 -18.50
C ASP A 521 7.53 11.00 -18.17
N GLN A 522 6.58 11.92 -18.34
CA GLN A 522 6.73 13.34 -17.97
C GLN A 522 6.86 13.53 -16.47
N VAL A 523 6.11 12.77 -15.66
CA VAL A 523 6.26 12.77 -14.19
C VAL A 523 7.67 12.33 -13.81
N ARG A 524 8.17 11.22 -14.40
CA ARG A 524 9.54 10.74 -14.18
C ARG A 524 10.55 11.82 -14.57
N GLU A 525 10.42 12.42 -15.75
CA GLU A 525 11.32 13.46 -16.24
C GLU A 525 11.36 14.66 -15.27
N LEU A 526 10.21 15.15 -14.82
CA LEU A 526 10.12 16.29 -13.89
C LEU A 526 10.75 15.98 -12.54
N LEU A 527 10.49 14.80 -11.97
CA LEU A 527 11.11 14.34 -10.73
C LEU A 527 12.63 14.31 -10.86
N ARG A 528 13.13 13.70 -11.94
CA ARG A 528 14.56 13.57 -12.21
C ARG A 528 15.26 14.90 -12.48
N ARG A 529 14.64 15.78 -13.26
CA ARG A 529 15.12 17.16 -13.50
C ARG A 529 15.14 18.01 -12.24
N SER A 530 14.24 17.73 -11.31
CA SER A 530 14.15 18.42 -10.03
C SER A 530 15.10 17.89 -8.96
N ALA A 531 15.59 16.65 -9.13
CA ALA A 531 16.29 15.91 -8.09
C ALA A 531 17.55 16.64 -7.59
N MET A 532 17.74 16.61 -6.28
CA MET A 532 19.05 16.87 -5.67
C MET A 532 19.96 15.66 -5.87
N THR A 533 21.25 15.82 -5.62
CA THR A 533 22.22 14.73 -5.71
C THR A 533 22.38 13.99 -4.38
N ILE A 534 22.80 12.72 -4.44
CA ILE A 534 23.29 11.89 -3.33
C ILE A 534 24.48 11.07 -3.82
N GLY A 535 25.39 10.70 -2.93
CA GLY A 535 26.53 9.82 -3.28
C GLY A 535 27.78 10.61 -3.70
N ARG A 536 28.76 9.91 -4.29
CA ARG A 536 30.07 10.47 -4.64
C ARG A 536 30.00 11.26 -5.96
N ASP A 537 31.13 11.85 -6.35
CA ASP A 537 31.19 12.87 -7.40
C ASP A 537 30.99 12.34 -8.84
N SER A 538 30.94 11.02 -9.07
CA SER A 538 30.56 10.43 -10.37
C SER A 538 30.21 8.93 -10.25
N ASP A 539 28.97 8.58 -10.61
CA ASP A 539 28.40 7.23 -10.75
C ASP A 539 28.43 6.80 -12.25
N PHE A 540 29.51 7.15 -12.97
CA PHE A 540 29.80 6.61 -14.32
C PHE A 540 30.76 5.42 -14.24
N GLU A 541 30.56 4.56 -13.26
CA GLU A 541 31.24 3.27 -13.21
C GLU A 541 30.48 2.29 -14.15
N PRO A 542 31.08 1.17 -14.60
CA PRO A 542 30.39 0.19 -15.46
C PRO A 542 29.06 -0.27 -14.83
N ALA A 543 28.11 -0.76 -15.64
CA ALA A 543 26.75 -1.17 -15.21
C ALA A 543 26.67 -2.20 -14.07
N GLU A 544 27.80 -2.72 -13.60
CA GLU A 544 27.95 -3.59 -12.41
C GLU A 544 28.34 -2.81 -11.13
N ALA A 545 28.39 -1.49 -11.17
CA ALA A 545 28.80 -0.65 -10.06
C ALA A 545 27.66 -0.35 -9.07
N ASP A 546 28.03 -0.02 -7.83
CA ASP A 546 27.15 0.32 -6.71
C ASP A 546 26.44 1.67 -6.86
N ASP A 547 25.99 2.02 -8.08
CA ASP A 547 25.24 3.25 -8.35
C ASP A 547 23.95 3.23 -7.54
N LEU A 548 23.68 4.29 -6.77
CA LEU A 548 22.52 4.28 -5.85
C LEU A 548 21.20 4.36 -6.61
N THR A 549 21.22 5.01 -7.78
CA THR A 549 20.12 5.17 -8.73
C THR A 549 20.66 5.24 -10.15
N ALA A 550 19.77 5.26 -11.15
CA ALA A 550 20.11 5.75 -12.48
C ALA A 550 20.82 7.13 -12.38
N PRO A 551 21.99 7.31 -13.03
CA PRO A 551 22.74 8.55 -12.93
C PRO A 551 21.98 9.71 -13.57
N ILE A 552 22.13 10.92 -13.01
CA ILE A 552 21.54 12.13 -13.59
C ILE A 552 22.13 12.39 -14.97
N LEU A 553 21.26 12.47 -15.97
CA LEU A 553 21.62 12.62 -17.37
C LEU A 553 21.75 14.11 -17.74
N PRO A 554 22.56 14.45 -18.77
CA PRO A 554 22.65 15.81 -19.27
C PRO A 554 21.29 16.38 -19.70
N SER A 555 20.41 15.56 -20.29
CA SER A 555 19.04 15.95 -20.66
C SER A 555 18.24 16.46 -19.44
N GLU A 556 18.48 15.89 -18.26
CA GLU A 556 17.84 16.26 -17.00
C GLU A 556 18.44 17.55 -16.39
N ARG A 557 19.49 18.10 -17.02
CA ARG A 557 20.14 19.37 -16.68
C ARG A 557 20.19 20.33 -17.88
N GLY A 558 19.21 20.24 -18.78
CA GLY A 558 19.09 21.15 -19.92
C GLY A 558 20.24 20.99 -20.93
N TYR A 559 20.69 19.75 -21.13
CA TYR A 559 21.78 19.34 -22.01
C TYR A 559 23.17 19.94 -21.66
N ARG A 560 23.37 20.38 -20.42
CA ARG A 560 24.69 20.81 -19.91
C ARG A 560 25.52 19.60 -19.49
N LEU A 561 26.55 19.28 -20.28
CA LEU A 561 27.46 18.15 -20.01
C LEU A 561 28.42 18.42 -18.84
N ASP A 562 28.68 19.69 -18.52
CA ASP A 562 29.59 20.15 -17.48
C ASP A 562 28.88 20.46 -16.15
N ASP A 563 27.59 20.12 -16.04
CA ASP A 563 26.83 20.28 -14.82
C ASP A 563 27.32 19.31 -13.74
N ASN A 564 27.59 19.83 -12.53
CA ASN A 564 28.19 19.05 -11.45
C ASN A 564 27.29 17.91 -10.94
N ASP A 565 26.00 17.94 -11.27
CA ASP A 565 25.05 16.90 -10.90
C ASP A 565 25.08 15.72 -11.89
N VAL A 566 25.53 15.95 -13.13
CA VAL A 566 25.51 14.92 -14.18
C VAL A 566 26.41 13.76 -13.76
N GLY A 567 25.87 12.55 -13.88
CA GLY A 567 26.52 11.33 -13.45
C GLY A 567 26.34 11.01 -11.98
N ARG A 568 25.62 11.80 -11.17
CA ARG A 568 25.35 11.46 -9.76
C ARG A 568 23.99 10.81 -9.58
N SER A 569 23.82 10.09 -8.49
CA SER A 569 22.54 9.53 -8.08
C SER A 569 21.53 10.61 -7.66
N ALA A 570 20.25 10.33 -7.90
CA ALA A 570 19.14 11.24 -7.67
C ALA A 570 18.49 11.07 -6.29
N ARG A 571 18.17 12.21 -5.70
CA ARG A 571 17.45 12.36 -4.43
C ARG A 571 16.25 13.27 -4.64
N LEU A 572 15.11 12.86 -4.10
CA LEU A 572 13.86 13.60 -4.17
C LEU A 572 14.01 15.06 -3.69
N ASP A 573 13.56 16.01 -4.52
CA ASP A 573 13.30 17.40 -4.14
C ASP A 573 11.84 17.72 -4.43
N MET A 574 10.99 17.57 -3.41
CA MET A 574 9.54 17.72 -3.55
C MET A 574 9.17 19.15 -3.96
N ARG A 575 9.89 20.15 -3.45
CA ARG A 575 9.62 21.55 -3.79
C ARG A 575 9.97 21.82 -5.24
N LYS A 576 11.15 21.38 -5.69
CA LYS A 576 11.59 21.65 -7.06
C LYS A 576 10.73 20.92 -8.08
N ALA A 577 10.24 19.72 -7.75
CA ALA A 577 9.30 18.99 -8.58
C ALA A 577 8.01 19.79 -8.84
N LEU A 578 7.44 20.40 -7.78
CA LEU A 578 6.27 21.28 -7.92
C LEU A 578 6.59 22.56 -8.72
N GLU A 579 7.74 23.19 -8.50
CA GLU A 579 8.17 24.36 -9.28
C GLU A 579 8.26 24.05 -10.78
N LEU A 580 8.79 22.87 -11.15
CA LEU A 580 8.87 22.46 -12.56
C LEU A 580 7.51 22.04 -13.12
N THR A 581 6.63 21.48 -12.29
CA THR A 581 5.26 21.13 -12.68
C THR A 581 4.42 22.38 -12.99
N VAL A 582 4.54 23.44 -12.19
CA VAL A 582 3.88 24.71 -12.50
C VAL A 582 4.38 25.28 -13.84
N LYS A 583 5.69 25.17 -14.10
CA LYS A 583 6.27 25.61 -15.38
C LYS A 583 5.84 24.75 -16.57
N SER A 584 5.52 23.47 -16.37
CA SER A 584 5.09 22.62 -17.48
C SER A 584 3.76 23.07 -18.08
N LEU A 585 2.89 23.72 -17.28
CA LEU A 585 1.64 24.34 -17.75
C LEU A 585 1.86 25.44 -18.81
N GLU A 586 3.04 26.07 -18.85
CA GLU A 586 3.36 27.10 -19.84
C GLU A 586 3.70 26.50 -21.21
N ASN A 587 4.13 25.23 -21.27
CA ASN A 587 4.52 24.55 -22.50
C ASN A 587 3.35 23.82 -23.19
N THR A 588 2.20 23.70 -22.53
CA THR A 588 0.96 23.10 -23.07
C THR A 588 0.06 24.11 -23.79
N ARG A 589 0.42 25.41 -23.77
CA ARG A 589 -0.25 26.49 -24.51
C ARG A 589 0.60 26.95 -25.69
#